data_AF-A0A5C3PV37-F1
#
_entry.id   AF-A0A5C3PV37-F1
#
_cell.length_a   1.000
_cell.length_b   1.000
_cell.length_c   1.000
_cell.angle_alpha   90.00
_cell.angle_beta   90.00
_cell.angle_gamma   90.00
#
_symmetry.space_group_name_H-M   'P 1'
#
loop_
_entity.id
_entity.type
_entity.pdbx_description
1 polymer ?
#
loop_
_entity_poly.entity_id
_entity_poly.type
_entity_poly.pdbx_seq_one_letter_code
_entity_poly.pdbx_strand_id
1 'polypeptide(L)'
;MGPSLASSPRTFSQVQQPEYTLSMHGYLDWAHRIQRRARVSVYERRVRMAVLDELDMADSSRGLPPLPQEDLALLSGLQPHEVRAVAESKIQAYRVMIENINGYIVQLSTIQNTTVPLHASLPPEVLMNVFRHILPTCRSDLRLTHVCKLWQDLIYRTPEFWVDMLAVCAVTWRPIDHTTVPSYILRSSPLPYKLTITGEYDFLLDMPSLASRMSSLSVHVPRTINSIYHLAQLLHLHMPLLETMRCRAYGENPSWLVDRIQLPPPRGQNFPRLRKLALHGADLPSRALAFPYLEELTYDDGTYSESLLPLLVLLENCPQLRMLDMNIKAPNWQANLEYGPVFLPHSENVFFTSMRKKDHGRIVSWSGYAFRRQHS
;
A
#
# COMPACT_ATOMS: atom_id res chain seq x y z
N MET A 1 24.69 68.07 44.73
CA MET A 1 23.34 67.47 44.81
C MET A 1 22.83 67.35 43.38
N GLY A 2 22.60 66.13 42.92
CA GLY A 2 22.64 65.75 41.49
C GLY A 2 21.41 66.13 40.66
N PRO A 3 21.54 66.14 39.32
CA PRO A 3 20.41 66.38 38.43
C PRO A 3 19.62 65.08 38.20
N SER A 4 18.31 65.20 38.33
CA SER A 4 17.30 64.18 38.09
C SER A 4 17.16 63.90 36.59
N LEU A 5 17.37 62.65 36.19
CA LEU A 5 17.08 62.14 34.85
C LEU A 5 15.62 61.66 34.82
N ALA A 6 14.74 62.47 34.25
CA ALA A 6 13.37 62.07 33.91
C ALA A 6 13.38 61.26 32.61
N SER A 7 13.02 59.99 32.69
CA SER A 7 12.83 59.09 31.56
C SER A 7 11.40 59.20 31.02
N SER A 8 11.26 59.69 29.79
CA SER A 8 9.98 59.65 29.05
C SER A 8 9.64 58.21 28.63
N PRO A 9 8.35 57.80 28.71
CA PRO A 9 7.91 56.51 28.18
C PRO A 9 7.83 56.58 26.64
N ARG A 10 8.57 55.68 25.96
CA ARG A 10 8.43 55.47 24.52
C ARG A 10 7.13 54.75 24.24
N THR A 11 6.21 55.43 23.56
CA THR A 11 5.02 54.86 22.94
C THR A 11 5.44 53.81 21.91
N PHE A 12 5.15 52.54 22.19
CA PHE A 12 5.25 51.46 21.22
C PHE A 12 4.08 51.59 20.24
N SER A 13 4.37 51.99 19.01
CA SER A 13 3.42 51.93 17.90
C SER A 13 3.00 50.47 17.67
N GLN A 14 1.69 50.22 17.75
CA GLN A 14 1.05 48.98 17.30
C GLN A 14 1.48 48.69 15.85
N VAL A 15 2.29 47.65 15.68
CA VAL A 15 2.48 47.02 14.37
C VAL A 15 1.18 46.28 14.07
N GLN A 16 0.36 46.85 13.18
CA GLN A 16 -0.79 46.16 12.59
C GLN A 16 -0.30 44.89 11.90
N GLN A 17 -0.57 43.73 12.49
CA GLN A 17 -0.45 42.47 11.77
C GLN A 17 -1.59 42.40 10.75
N PRO A 18 -1.31 42.17 9.46
CA PRO A 18 -2.36 41.97 8.47
C PRO A 18 -3.09 40.66 8.77
N GLU A 19 -4.39 40.75 9.05
CA GLU A 19 -5.30 39.61 9.11
C GLU A 19 -5.44 38.99 7.72
N TYR A 20 -4.56 38.05 7.40
CA TYR A 20 -4.72 37.19 6.23
C TYR A 20 -5.65 36.02 6.58
N THR A 21 -6.96 36.26 6.57
CA THR A 21 -7.95 35.18 6.52
C THR A 21 -7.98 34.61 5.11
N LEU A 22 -6.97 33.78 4.77
CA LEU A 22 -7.03 32.91 3.60
C LEU A 22 -8.07 31.82 3.88
N SER A 23 -9.14 31.79 3.08
CA SER A 23 -10.18 30.76 3.23
C SER A 23 -9.59 29.37 3.02
N MET A 24 -10.14 28.36 3.71
CA MET A 24 -9.71 26.96 3.60
C MET A 24 -9.76 26.44 2.15
N HIS A 25 -10.60 27.05 1.31
CA HIS A 25 -10.66 26.79 -0.12
C HIS A 25 -9.40 27.26 -0.88
N GLY A 26 -8.83 28.40 -0.50
CA GLY A 26 -7.57 28.91 -1.04
C GLY A 26 -6.39 27.99 -0.70
N TYR A 27 -6.38 27.40 0.50
CA TYR A 27 -5.37 26.41 0.90
C TYR A 27 -5.46 25.11 0.11
N LEU A 28 -6.66 24.59 -0.13
CA LEU A 28 -6.86 23.37 -0.92
C LEU A 28 -6.47 23.58 -2.39
N ASP A 29 -6.86 24.70 -3.00
CA ASP A 29 -6.47 24.98 -4.37
C ASP A 29 -4.96 25.26 -4.50
N TRP A 30 -4.34 25.87 -3.48
CA TRP A 30 -2.88 25.99 -3.40
C TRP A 30 -2.18 24.64 -3.24
N ALA A 31 -2.67 23.77 -2.36
CA ALA A 31 -2.14 22.41 -2.18
C ALA A 31 -2.25 21.61 -3.48
N HIS A 32 -3.39 21.72 -4.19
CA HIS A 32 -3.56 21.14 -5.52
C HIS A 32 -2.64 21.76 -6.57
N ARG A 33 -2.37 23.07 -6.51
CA ARG A 33 -1.40 23.74 -7.39
C ARG A 33 0.03 23.31 -7.10
N ILE A 34 0.41 23.11 -5.84
CA ILE A 34 1.71 22.52 -5.48
C ILE A 34 1.78 21.07 -5.91
N GLN A 35 0.76 20.26 -5.68
CA GLN A 35 0.75 18.87 -6.11
C GLN A 35 0.82 18.78 -7.65
N ARG A 36 0.15 19.68 -8.37
CA ARG A 36 0.27 19.84 -9.83
C ARG A 36 1.67 20.30 -10.24
N ARG A 37 2.27 21.30 -9.59
CA ARG A 37 3.64 21.77 -9.89
C ARG A 37 4.71 20.72 -9.57
N ALA A 38 4.56 19.98 -8.47
CA ALA A 38 5.41 18.86 -8.12
C ALA A 38 5.26 17.72 -9.15
N ARG A 39 4.04 17.46 -9.64
CA ARG A 39 3.80 16.52 -10.74
C ARG A 39 4.43 17.00 -12.05
N VAL A 40 4.33 18.29 -12.40
CA VAL A 40 4.92 18.88 -13.62
C VAL A 40 6.44 18.92 -13.56
N SER A 41 7.03 19.44 -12.47
CA SER A 41 8.49 19.47 -12.26
C SER A 41 9.11 18.09 -12.34
N VAL A 42 8.36 17.05 -11.96
CA VAL A 42 8.85 15.69 -12.04
C VAL A 42 8.49 15.01 -13.35
N TYR A 43 7.40 15.39 -14.03
CA TYR A 43 7.24 15.03 -15.43
C TYR A 43 8.41 15.62 -16.23
N GLU A 44 8.84 16.84 -15.96
CA GLU A 44 10.03 17.44 -16.56
C GLU A 44 11.33 16.74 -16.14
N ARG A 45 11.53 16.36 -14.87
CA ARG A 45 12.70 15.54 -14.48
C ARG A 45 12.65 14.14 -15.09
N ARG A 46 11.48 13.53 -15.21
CA ARG A 46 11.32 12.17 -15.73
C ARG A 46 11.36 12.15 -17.25
N VAL A 47 10.90 13.21 -17.92
CA VAL A 47 11.13 13.47 -19.34
C VAL A 47 12.60 13.82 -19.54
N ARG A 48 13.28 14.56 -18.66
CA ARG A 48 14.75 14.73 -18.76
C ARG A 48 15.51 13.42 -18.54
N MET A 49 15.09 12.58 -17.59
CA MET A 49 15.69 11.27 -17.35
C MET A 49 15.34 10.26 -18.45
N ALA A 50 14.12 10.30 -19.00
CA ALA A 50 13.69 9.46 -20.12
C ALA A 50 14.26 9.95 -21.45
N VAL A 51 14.50 11.26 -21.61
CA VAL A 51 15.30 11.82 -22.70
C VAL A 51 16.76 11.46 -22.49
N LEU A 52 17.27 11.32 -21.26
CA LEU A 52 18.60 10.76 -21.00
C LEU A 52 18.66 9.25 -21.31
N ASP A 53 17.60 8.46 -21.04
CA ASP A 53 17.51 7.03 -21.40
C ASP A 53 17.23 6.80 -22.90
N GLU A 54 16.42 7.63 -23.56
CA GLU A 54 16.20 7.61 -25.01
C GLU A 54 17.41 8.20 -25.76
N LEU A 55 18.15 9.14 -25.17
CA LEU A 55 19.49 9.48 -25.63
C LEU A 55 20.43 8.30 -25.37
N ASP A 56 20.42 7.59 -24.24
CA ASP A 56 21.30 6.42 -24.04
C ASP A 56 21.03 5.27 -25.05
N MET A 57 19.77 5.11 -25.48
CA MET A 57 19.38 4.04 -26.42
C MET A 57 19.45 4.47 -27.90
N ALA A 58 19.20 5.74 -28.23
CA ALA A 58 19.36 6.27 -29.60
C ALA A 58 20.78 6.81 -29.89
N ASP A 59 21.61 6.93 -28.85
CA ASP A 59 22.98 7.46 -28.89
C ASP A 59 23.99 6.41 -28.41
N SER A 60 23.66 5.11 -28.50
CA SER A 60 24.64 4.02 -28.42
C SER A 60 25.74 4.12 -29.51
N SER A 61 25.61 5.07 -30.45
CA SER A 61 26.65 5.49 -31.38
C SER A 61 27.53 6.65 -30.89
N ARG A 62 27.16 7.41 -29.85
CA ARG A 62 28.08 8.32 -29.17
C ARG A 62 28.87 7.51 -28.16
N GLY A 63 30.09 7.15 -28.55
CA GLY A 63 31.05 6.51 -27.66
C GLY A 63 31.13 7.25 -26.32
N LEU A 64 31.39 6.50 -25.25
CA LEU A 64 31.62 7.03 -23.91
C LEU A 64 32.51 8.28 -23.98
N PRO A 65 32.21 9.33 -23.20
CA PRO A 65 33.04 10.52 -23.19
C PRO A 65 34.50 10.10 -22.96
N PRO A 66 35.44 10.60 -23.78
CA PRO A 66 36.83 10.18 -23.67
C PRO A 66 37.36 10.47 -22.28
N LEU A 67 38.23 9.59 -21.78
CA LEU A 67 38.92 9.81 -20.51
C LEU A 67 39.61 11.18 -20.53
N PRO A 68 39.66 11.90 -19.39
CA PRO A 68 40.42 13.13 -19.28
C PRO A 68 41.85 12.95 -19.79
N GLN A 69 42.36 13.94 -20.54
CA GLN A 69 43.68 13.86 -21.17
C GLN A 69 44.80 13.56 -20.16
N GLU A 70 44.65 14.03 -18.92
CA GLU A 70 45.56 13.78 -17.80
C GLU A 70 45.64 12.30 -17.43
N ASP A 71 44.49 11.61 -17.41
CA ASP A 71 44.46 10.18 -17.10
C ASP A 71 45.02 9.35 -18.26
N LEU A 72 44.73 9.73 -19.49
CA LEU A 72 45.32 9.09 -20.67
C LEU A 72 46.84 9.20 -20.68
N ALA A 73 47.37 10.38 -20.32
CA ALA A 73 48.81 10.59 -20.19
C ALA A 73 49.41 9.71 -19.07
N LEU A 74 48.73 9.58 -17.93
CA LEU A 74 49.16 8.73 -16.81
C LEU A 74 49.18 7.23 -17.16
N LEU A 75 48.31 6.79 -18.06
CA LEU A 75 48.24 5.39 -18.48
C LEU A 75 49.22 5.08 -19.64
N SER A 76 49.77 6.10 -20.30
CA SER A 76 50.68 5.91 -21.42
C SER A 76 52.04 5.38 -20.97
N GLY A 77 52.51 4.29 -21.60
CA GLY A 77 53.83 3.71 -21.35
C GLY A 77 53.95 2.78 -20.13
N LEU A 78 52.87 2.56 -19.38
CA LEU A 78 52.85 1.64 -18.24
C LEU A 78 52.71 0.16 -18.67
N GLN A 79 53.26 -0.76 -17.88
CA GLN A 79 53.02 -2.20 -18.07
C GLN A 79 51.57 -2.57 -17.69
N PRO A 80 50.98 -3.64 -18.24
CA PRO A 80 49.56 -3.97 -18.02
C PRO A 80 49.12 -4.08 -16.55
N HIS A 81 50.00 -4.55 -15.66
CA HIS A 81 49.70 -4.66 -14.23
C HIS A 81 49.71 -3.29 -13.52
N GLU A 82 50.57 -2.37 -13.97
CA GLU A 82 50.63 -0.99 -13.48
C GLU A 82 49.43 -0.18 -13.96
N VAL A 83 49.02 -0.36 -15.23
CA VAL A 83 47.80 0.22 -15.81
C VAL A 83 46.58 -0.12 -14.94
N ARG A 84 46.45 -1.39 -14.53
CA ARG A 84 45.36 -1.84 -13.67
C ARG A 84 45.38 -1.15 -12.30
N ALA A 85 46.53 -1.11 -11.64
CA ALA A 85 46.66 -0.47 -10.34
C ALA A 85 46.36 1.05 -10.39
N VAL A 86 46.85 1.73 -11.43
CA VAL A 86 46.58 3.16 -11.66
C VAL A 86 45.10 3.40 -11.97
N ALA A 87 44.48 2.56 -12.79
CA ALA A 87 43.06 2.65 -13.11
C ALA A 87 42.18 2.44 -11.87
N GLU A 88 42.47 1.42 -11.04
CA GLU A 88 41.74 1.16 -9.79
C GLU A 88 41.87 2.35 -8.82
N SER A 89 43.07 2.92 -8.70
CA SER A 89 43.32 4.13 -7.89
C SER A 89 42.52 5.35 -8.39
N LYS A 90 42.49 5.59 -9.70
CA LYS A 90 41.72 6.69 -10.31
C LYS A 90 40.22 6.48 -10.19
N ILE A 91 39.73 5.25 -10.37
CA ILE A 91 38.31 4.91 -10.13
C ILE A 91 37.94 5.25 -8.70
N GLN A 92 38.78 4.90 -7.72
CA GLN A 92 38.52 5.22 -6.32
C GLN A 92 38.54 6.74 -6.06
N ALA A 93 39.49 7.47 -6.66
CA ALA A 93 39.55 8.93 -6.56
C ALA A 93 38.30 9.60 -7.13
N TYR A 94 37.81 9.15 -8.30
CA TYR A 94 36.58 9.66 -8.90
C TYR A 94 35.34 9.32 -8.08
N ARG A 95 35.28 8.14 -7.46
CA ARG A 95 34.20 7.81 -6.52
C ARG A 95 34.13 8.81 -5.37
N VAL A 96 35.27 9.10 -4.74
CA VAL A 96 35.36 10.11 -3.67
C VAL A 96 34.95 11.51 -4.17
N MET A 97 35.37 11.89 -5.37
CA MET A 97 34.98 13.18 -5.97
C MET A 97 33.47 13.28 -6.23
N ILE A 98 32.86 12.21 -6.76
CA ILE A 98 31.41 12.12 -6.98
C ILE A 98 30.66 12.24 -5.65
N GLU A 99 31.12 11.55 -4.61
CA GLU A 99 30.55 11.66 -3.26
C GLU A 99 30.62 13.10 -2.73
N ASN A 100 31.76 13.77 -2.89
CA ASN A 100 31.94 15.17 -2.48
C ASN A 100 31.01 16.12 -3.25
N ILE A 101 30.93 15.98 -4.59
CA ILE A 101 30.05 16.80 -5.44
C ILE A 101 28.59 16.59 -5.04
N ASN A 102 28.17 15.33 -4.83
CA ASN A 102 26.83 15.02 -4.35
C ASN A 102 26.56 15.66 -2.98
N GLY A 103 27.56 15.66 -2.08
CA GLY A 103 27.51 16.39 -0.82
C GLY A 103 27.26 17.89 -1.01
N TYR A 104 27.98 18.54 -1.92
CA TYR A 104 27.78 19.97 -2.22
C TYR A 104 26.41 20.26 -2.83
N ILE A 105 25.93 19.43 -3.76
CA ILE A 105 24.59 19.58 -4.35
C ILE A 105 23.51 19.51 -3.27
N VAL A 106 23.64 18.59 -2.31
CA VAL A 106 22.72 18.48 -1.16
C VAL A 106 22.79 19.71 -0.26
N GLN A 107 23.98 20.25 0.01
CA GLN A 107 24.14 21.47 0.80
C GLN A 107 23.51 22.68 0.12
N LEU A 108 23.81 22.91 -1.16
CA LEU A 108 23.25 24.00 -1.94
C LEU A 108 21.73 23.90 -2.06
N SER A 109 21.20 22.69 -2.28
CA SER A 109 19.75 22.45 -2.28
C SER A 109 19.12 22.76 -0.92
N THR A 110 19.83 22.45 0.18
CA THR A 110 19.37 22.79 1.54
C THR A 110 19.30 24.30 1.73
N ILE A 111 20.33 25.05 1.32
CA ILE A 111 20.36 26.52 1.40
C ILE A 111 19.28 27.16 0.52
N GLN A 112 19.10 26.66 -0.71
CA GLN A 112 18.04 27.13 -1.58
C GLN A 112 16.67 26.89 -0.94
N ASN A 113 16.43 25.71 -0.38
CA ASN A 113 15.16 25.40 0.25
C ASN A 113 14.88 26.20 1.53
N THR A 114 15.91 26.57 2.31
CA THR A 114 15.72 27.46 3.48
C THR A 114 15.41 28.90 3.08
N THR A 115 15.77 29.31 1.86
CA THR A 115 15.54 30.67 1.35
C THR A 115 14.23 30.82 0.57
N VAL A 116 13.52 29.73 0.26
CA VAL A 116 12.20 29.80 -0.38
C VAL A 116 11.16 30.37 0.62
N PRO A 117 10.45 31.47 0.29
CA PRO A 117 9.56 32.17 1.23
C PRO A 117 8.39 31.34 1.79
N LEU A 118 8.07 30.22 1.16
CA LEU A 118 6.94 29.36 1.56
C LEU A 118 7.11 28.76 2.96
N HIS A 119 8.33 28.43 3.37
CA HIS A 119 8.59 27.90 4.72
C HIS A 119 8.72 29.01 5.77
N ALA A 120 9.01 30.24 5.35
CA ALA A 120 9.11 31.39 6.24
C ALA A 120 7.74 32.00 6.58
N SER A 121 6.72 31.74 5.76
CA SER A 121 5.41 32.40 5.86
C SER A 121 4.32 31.56 6.52
N LEU A 122 4.43 30.22 6.50
CA LEU A 122 3.43 29.34 7.11
C LEU A 122 3.98 28.68 8.38
N PRO A 123 3.28 28.80 9.53
CA PRO A 123 3.61 28.03 10.72
C PRO A 123 3.60 26.52 10.45
N PRO A 124 4.47 25.73 11.10
CA PRO A 124 4.51 24.27 10.95
C PRO A 124 3.15 23.58 11.16
N GLU A 125 2.32 24.10 12.06
CA GLU A 125 1.00 23.58 12.39
C GLU A 125 0.05 23.68 11.19
N VAL A 126 0.12 24.78 10.43
CA VAL A 126 -0.69 24.98 9.22
C VAL A 126 -0.26 23.98 8.15
N LEU A 127 1.04 23.75 7.99
CA LEU A 127 1.56 22.75 7.06
C LEU A 127 1.16 21.33 7.45
N MET A 128 1.25 20.96 8.73
CA MET A 128 0.75 19.66 9.22
C MET A 128 -0.73 19.48 8.94
N ASN A 129 -1.54 20.52 9.17
CA ASN A 129 -2.96 20.49 8.86
C ASN A 129 -3.20 20.29 7.35
N VAL A 130 -2.41 20.93 6.48
CA VAL A 130 -2.46 20.69 5.04
C VAL A 130 -2.10 19.24 4.72
N PHE A 131 -1.01 18.69 5.27
CA PHE A 131 -0.57 17.32 5.00
C PHE A 131 -1.59 16.26 5.45
N ARG A 132 -2.30 16.51 6.55
CA ARG A 132 -3.39 15.66 7.04
C ARG A 132 -4.56 15.55 6.05
N HIS A 133 -4.74 16.54 5.17
CA HIS A 133 -5.79 16.56 4.16
C HIS A 133 -5.32 16.14 2.76
N ILE A 134 -4.04 15.80 2.59
CA ILE A 134 -3.55 15.24 1.34
C ILE A 134 -3.95 13.77 1.29
N LEU A 135 -4.70 13.39 0.27
CA LEU A 135 -5.05 12.01 -0.03
C LEU A 135 -4.06 11.46 -1.07
N PRO A 136 -3.07 10.63 -0.68
CA PRO A 136 -2.17 10.02 -1.63
C PRO A 136 -2.97 9.15 -2.61
N THR A 137 -2.55 9.15 -3.86
CA THR A 137 -3.16 8.38 -4.95
C THR A 137 -2.20 7.36 -5.53
N CYS A 138 -0.89 7.59 -5.35
CA CYS A 138 0.15 6.69 -5.83
C CYS A 138 1.46 6.89 -5.04
N ARG A 139 2.41 5.98 -5.24
CA ARG A 139 3.72 6.03 -4.58
C ARG A 139 4.50 7.33 -4.86
N SER A 140 4.27 7.99 -5.99
CA SER A 140 4.97 9.25 -6.30
C SER A 140 4.54 10.42 -5.44
N ASP A 141 3.43 10.32 -4.70
CA ASP A 141 3.05 11.36 -3.74
C ASP A 141 4.03 11.42 -2.53
N LEU A 142 4.91 10.40 -2.34
CA LEU A 142 6.07 10.48 -1.43
C LEU A 142 7.03 11.59 -1.80
N ARG A 143 6.99 12.12 -3.03
CA ARG A 143 7.83 13.26 -3.43
C ARG A 143 7.58 14.51 -2.57
N LEU A 144 6.43 14.59 -1.90
CA LEU A 144 6.17 15.62 -0.91
C LEU A 144 7.20 15.58 0.25
N THR A 145 7.70 14.40 0.60
CA THR A 145 8.78 14.24 1.61
C THR A 145 10.16 14.61 1.07
N HIS A 146 10.28 14.96 -0.21
CA HIS A 146 11.54 15.33 -0.86
C HIS A 146 11.61 16.81 -1.23
N VAL A 147 10.59 17.62 -0.88
CA VAL A 147 10.58 19.05 -1.17
C VAL A 147 11.66 19.78 -0.37
N CYS A 148 11.62 19.65 0.95
CA CYS A 148 12.64 20.16 1.87
C CYS A 148 12.64 19.35 3.17
N LYS A 149 13.63 19.56 4.03
CA LYS A 149 13.74 18.87 5.34
C LYS A 149 12.53 19.14 6.23
N LEU A 150 12.05 20.39 6.29
CA LEU A 150 10.87 20.74 7.10
C LEU A 150 9.63 19.95 6.66
N TRP A 151 9.37 19.85 5.36
CA TRP A 151 8.23 19.08 4.84
C TRP A 151 8.37 17.60 5.13
N GLN A 152 9.58 17.06 4.96
CA GLN A 152 9.88 15.69 5.33
C GLN A 152 9.54 15.42 6.81
N ASP A 153 10.04 16.25 7.71
CA ASP A 153 9.84 16.09 9.16
C ASP A 153 8.37 16.22 9.56
N LEU A 154 7.65 17.19 8.99
CA LEU A 154 6.23 17.40 9.28
C LEU A 154 5.36 16.27 8.73
N ILE A 155 5.61 15.80 7.51
CA ILE A 155 4.89 14.64 6.94
C ILE A 155 5.19 13.38 7.75
N TYR A 156 6.43 13.20 8.21
CA TYR A 156 6.81 12.05 9.04
C TYR A 156 6.08 12.05 10.39
N ARG A 157 5.68 13.23 10.90
CA ARG A 157 4.89 13.40 12.13
C ARG A 157 3.38 13.44 11.91
N THR A 158 2.90 13.27 10.68
CA THR A 158 1.48 13.33 10.32
C THR A 158 0.96 11.91 10.03
N PRO A 159 0.44 11.18 11.03
CA PRO A 159 0.06 9.77 10.87
C PRO A 159 -1.06 9.55 9.85
N GLU A 160 -1.97 10.51 9.69
CA GLU A 160 -3.08 10.44 8.72
C GLU A 160 -2.58 10.25 7.28
N PHE A 161 -1.53 10.98 6.91
CA PHE A 161 -0.90 10.84 5.60
C PHE A 161 -0.42 9.40 5.35
N TRP A 162 0.15 8.74 6.37
CA TRP A 162 0.65 7.37 6.26
C TRP A 162 -0.47 6.33 6.28
N VAL A 163 -1.56 6.56 7.02
CA VAL A 163 -2.77 5.72 6.96
C VAL A 163 -3.32 5.72 5.54
N ASP A 164 -3.47 6.88 4.93
CA ASP A 164 -4.00 7.00 3.57
C ASP A 164 -3.02 6.42 2.55
N MET A 165 -1.71 6.62 2.75
CA MET A 165 -0.67 6.04 1.89
C MET A 165 -0.69 4.50 1.89
N LEU A 166 -0.93 3.86 3.04
CA LEU A 166 -1.06 2.40 3.15
C LEU A 166 -2.32 1.86 2.45
N ALA A 167 -3.37 2.68 2.36
CA ALA A 167 -4.60 2.31 1.67
C ALA A 167 -4.46 2.33 0.13
N VAL A 168 -3.43 3.00 -0.40
CA VAL A 168 -3.18 3.08 -1.85
C VAL A 168 -2.54 1.77 -2.36
N CYS A 169 -3.32 0.96 -3.07
CA CYS A 169 -2.86 -0.28 -3.71
C CYS A 169 -1.56 -0.12 -4.52
N ALA A 170 -1.38 0.99 -5.24
CA ALA A 170 -0.17 1.22 -6.05
C ALA A 170 1.14 1.28 -5.22
N VAL A 171 1.04 1.48 -3.90
CA VAL A 171 2.18 1.49 -2.97
C VAL A 171 2.56 0.07 -2.56
N THR A 172 1.61 -0.86 -2.59
CA THR A 172 1.75 -2.23 -2.10
C THR A 172 1.69 -3.31 -3.18
N TRP A 173 1.43 -2.95 -4.44
CA TRP A 173 1.28 -3.89 -5.56
C TRP A 173 2.58 -4.33 -6.23
N ARG A 174 3.66 -3.54 -6.12
CA ARG A 174 5.00 -4.01 -6.56
C ARG A 174 5.59 -4.91 -5.49
N PRO A 175 6.48 -5.87 -5.82
CA PRO A 175 7.19 -6.66 -4.82
C PRO A 175 7.69 -5.69 -3.75
N ILE A 176 7.03 -5.78 -2.60
CA ILE A 176 7.15 -4.80 -1.55
C ILE A 176 8.60 -4.88 -1.12
N ASP A 177 9.30 -3.75 -1.16
CA ASP A 177 10.54 -3.67 -0.40
C ASP A 177 10.15 -3.87 1.06
N HIS A 178 10.48 -5.06 1.59
CA HIS A 178 10.21 -5.54 2.94
C HIS A 178 10.62 -4.54 4.01
N THR A 179 11.48 -3.57 3.69
CA THR A 179 11.91 -2.50 4.60
C THR A 179 10.96 -1.30 4.65
N THR A 180 10.22 -1.02 3.57
CA THR A 180 9.47 0.25 3.43
C THR A 180 8.09 0.21 4.07
N VAL A 181 7.34 -0.88 3.89
CA VAL A 181 5.96 -1.00 4.43
C VAL A 181 5.95 -0.98 5.97
N PRO A 182 6.82 -1.71 6.68
CA PRO A 182 6.91 -1.58 8.14
C PRO A 182 7.14 -0.14 8.59
N SER A 183 8.01 0.61 7.90
CA SER A 183 8.28 2.01 8.20
C SER A 183 7.02 2.89 8.06
N TYR A 184 6.17 2.63 7.06
CA TYR A 184 4.91 3.36 6.90
C TYR A 184 3.88 2.99 7.97
N ILE A 185 3.81 1.71 8.35
CA ILE A 185 2.95 1.24 9.44
C ILE A 185 3.37 1.87 10.77
N LEU A 186 4.68 1.95 11.06
CA LEU A 186 5.17 2.59 12.28
C LEU A 186 4.78 4.08 12.32
N ARG A 187 4.88 4.78 11.18
CA ARG A 187 4.52 6.21 11.08
C ARG A 187 3.01 6.47 11.10
N SER A 188 2.18 5.49 10.79
CA SER A 188 0.72 5.61 10.93
C SER A 188 0.25 5.55 12.39
N SER A 189 1.14 5.23 13.33
CA SER A 189 0.81 5.15 14.76
C SER A 189 0.30 6.49 15.32
N PRO A 190 -0.76 6.49 16.13
CA PRO A 190 -1.49 5.34 16.70
C PRO A 190 -2.72 4.89 15.88
N LEU A 191 -2.95 5.45 14.70
CA LEU A 191 -4.22 5.30 13.98
C LEU A 191 -4.41 3.89 13.40
N PRO A 192 -5.66 3.38 13.32
CA PRO A 192 -5.93 2.16 12.59
C PRO A 192 -5.72 2.38 11.09
N TYR A 193 -5.33 1.33 10.37
CA TYR A 193 -5.00 1.44 8.95
C TYR A 193 -5.52 0.27 8.12
N LYS A 194 -5.63 0.51 6.81
CA LYS A 194 -6.00 -0.48 5.80
C LYS A 194 -4.75 -0.90 5.04
N LEU A 195 -4.61 -2.19 4.77
CA LEU A 195 -3.46 -2.73 4.07
C LEU A 195 -3.89 -3.67 2.95
N THR A 196 -3.36 -3.44 1.75
CA THR A 196 -3.43 -4.41 0.65
C THR A 196 -2.05 -5.01 0.47
N ILE A 197 -1.90 -6.33 0.45
CA ILE A 197 -0.62 -7.01 0.29
C ILE A 197 -0.69 -7.91 -0.92
N THR A 198 0.35 -7.90 -1.74
CA THR A 198 0.52 -8.79 -2.88
C THR A 198 1.87 -9.49 -2.78
N GLY A 199 1.87 -10.82 -2.78
CA GLY A 199 3.09 -11.61 -2.66
C GLY A 199 3.48 -11.90 -1.20
N GLU A 200 4.77 -11.76 -0.88
CA GLU A 200 5.34 -12.09 0.43
C GLU A 200 4.93 -11.07 1.52
N TYR A 201 4.64 -11.58 2.71
CA TYR A 201 4.26 -10.77 3.88
C TYR A 201 4.95 -11.24 5.16
N ASP A 202 6.17 -11.78 5.00
CA ASP A 202 6.97 -12.30 6.11
C ASP A 202 7.24 -11.21 7.16
N PHE A 203 7.31 -9.94 6.78
CA PHE A 203 7.44 -8.82 7.73
C PHE A 203 6.32 -8.76 8.78
N LEU A 204 5.11 -9.26 8.49
CA LEU A 204 4.02 -9.35 9.48
C LEU A 204 4.23 -10.51 10.44
N LEU A 205 4.92 -11.55 10.00
CA LEU A 205 5.30 -12.70 10.83
C LEU A 205 6.49 -12.32 11.73
N ASP A 206 7.44 -11.55 11.19
CA ASP A 206 8.60 -11.03 11.92
C ASP A 206 8.21 -9.96 12.95
N MET A 207 7.20 -9.15 12.64
CA MET A 207 6.68 -8.09 13.52
C MET A 207 5.15 -8.18 13.71
N PRO A 208 4.65 -9.17 14.46
CA PRO A 208 3.20 -9.38 14.65
C PRO A 208 2.46 -8.19 15.25
N SER A 209 3.16 -7.36 16.05
CA SER A 209 2.58 -6.17 16.68
C SER A 209 2.06 -5.15 15.67
N LEU A 210 2.59 -5.14 14.44
CA LEU A 210 2.11 -4.27 13.37
C LEU A 210 0.65 -4.58 13.04
N ALA A 211 0.27 -5.86 13.04
CA ALA A 211 -1.08 -6.30 12.67
C ALA A 211 -2.17 -5.87 13.67
N SER A 212 -1.80 -5.47 14.89
CA SER A 212 -2.74 -5.15 15.97
C SER A 212 -3.70 -3.98 15.66
N ARG A 213 -3.25 -3.03 14.82
CA ARG A 213 -4.00 -1.83 14.43
C ARG A 213 -4.67 -1.93 13.07
N MET A 214 -4.56 -3.08 12.41
CA MET A 214 -5.10 -3.25 11.07
C MET A 214 -6.63 -3.36 11.13
N SER A 215 -7.35 -2.47 10.44
CA SER A 215 -8.81 -2.49 10.38
C SER A 215 -9.34 -3.15 9.11
N SER A 216 -8.54 -3.15 8.04
CA SER A 216 -8.86 -3.87 6.82
C SER A 216 -7.61 -4.47 6.19
N LEU A 217 -7.73 -5.71 5.73
CA LEU A 217 -6.68 -6.48 5.09
C LEU A 217 -7.16 -7.00 3.74
N SER A 218 -6.42 -6.75 2.68
CA SER A 218 -6.64 -7.36 1.36
C SER A 218 -5.39 -8.12 0.94
N VAL A 219 -5.45 -9.44 0.86
CA VAL A 219 -4.28 -10.28 0.51
C VAL A 219 -4.48 -10.84 -0.89
N HIS A 220 -3.47 -10.64 -1.73
CA HIS A 220 -3.36 -11.24 -3.05
C HIS A 220 -2.32 -12.36 -2.96
N VAL A 221 -2.81 -13.57 -3.07
CA VAL A 221 -2.06 -14.80 -2.85
C VAL A 221 -1.85 -15.50 -4.20
N PRO A 222 -0.60 -15.79 -4.61
CA PRO A 222 -0.38 -16.54 -5.84
C PRO A 222 -0.85 -18.00 -5.67
N ARG A 223 -1.29 -18.65 -6.74
CA ARG A 223 -1.68 -20.08 -6.72
C ARG A 223 -0.45 -20.98 -6.71
N THR A 224 0.30 -20.97 -5.60
CA THR A 224 1.48 -21.81 -5.37
C THR A 224 1.29 -22.70 -4.14
N ILE A 225 2.04 -23.80 -4.04
CA ILE A 225 1.94 -24.77 -2.93
C ILE A 225 2.16 -24.10 -1.57
N ASN A 226 3.08 -23.14 -1.49
CA ASN A 226 3.43 -22.49 -0.22
C ASN A 226 2.40 -21.45 0.24
N SER A 227 1.57 -20.96 -0.67
CA SER A 227 0.70 -19.81 -0.44
C SER A 227 -0.39 -20.04 0.61
N ILE A 228 -0.91 -21.27 0.70
CA ILE A 228 -1.87 -21.65 1.76
C ILE A 228 -1.20 -21.63 3.13
N TYR A 229 0.05 -22.10 3.21
CA TYR A 229 0.81 -22.09 4.48
C TYR A 229 1.07 -20.67 4.95
N HIS A 230 1.45 -19.78 4.03
CA HIS A 230 1.58 -18.37 4.36
C HIS A 230 0.23 -17.80 4.80
N LEU A 231 -0.88 -18.12 4.13
CA LEU A 231 -2.19 -17.59 4.51
C LEU A 231 -2.60 -18.10 5.90
N ALA A 232 -2.34 -19.38 6.17
CA ALA A 232 -2.55 -19.97 7.47
C ALA A 232 -1.74 -19.23 8.54
N GLN A 233 -0.45 -18.99 8.33
CA GLN A 233 0.40 -18.23 9.27
C GLN A 233 -0.15 -16.82 9.51
N LEU A 234 -0.61 -16.13 8.46
CA LEU A 234 -1.25 -14.83 8.57
C LEU A 234 -2.52 -14.87 9.44
N LEU A 235 -3.32 -15.93 9.32
CA LEU A 235 -4.53 -16.15 10.13
C LEU A 235 -4.24 -16.47 11.61
N HIS A 236 -2.99 -16.83 11.94
CA HIS A 236 -2.57 -17.00 13.34
C HIS A 236 -2.22 -15.67 14.01
N LEU A 237 -2.07 -14.58 13.25
CA LEU A 237 -1.78 -13.25 13.82
C LEU A 237 -3.00 -12.72 14.59
N HIS A 238 -2.71 -11.99 15.67
CA HIS A 238 -3.74 -11.33 16.47
C HIS A 238 -4.06 -9.95 15.88
N MET A 239 -5.25 -9.79 15.30
CA MET A 239 -5.71 -8.54 14.66
C MET A 239 -7.05 -8.10 15.28
N PRO A 240 -7.04 -7.54 16.51
CA PRO A 240 -8.24 -7.25 17.27
C PRO A 240 -9.13 -6.16 16.64
N LEU A 241 -8.57 -5.31 15.79
CA LEU A 241 -9.29 -4.25 15.09
C LEU A 241 -9.75 -4.63 13.68
N LEU A 242 -9.44 -5.85 13.20
CA LEU A 242 -9.75 -6.24 11.82
C LEU A 242 -11.25 -6.41 11.61
N GLU A 243 -11.84 -5.57 10.77
CA GLU A 243 -13.28 -5.56 10.47
C GLU A 243 -13.60 -6.15 9.10
N THR A 244 -12.69 -5.97 8.14
CA THR A 244 -12.85 -6.40 6.75
C THR A 244 -11.61 -7.14 6.25
N MET A 245 -11.80 -8.38 5.79
CA MET A 245 -10.77 -9.17 5.14
C MET A 245 -11.16 -9.47 3.70
N ARG A 246 -10.21 -9.31 2.78
CA ARG A 246 -10.35 -9.74 1.38
C ARG A 246 -9.19 -10.66 1.03
N CYS A 247 -9.49 -11.78 0.40
CA CYS A 247 -8.50 -12.73 -0.08
C CYS A 247 -8.73 -12.93 -1.58
N ARG A 248 -7.67 -12.80 -2.37
CA ARG A 248 -7.71 -13.03 -3.81
C ARG A 248 -6.61 -14.00 -4.21
N ALA A 249 -6.99 -15.14 -4.78
CA ALA A 249 -6.06 -16.08 -5.37
C ALA A 249 -5.87 -15.77 -6.86
N TYR A 250 -4.63 -15.72 -7.34
CA TYR A 250 -4.32 -15.48 -8.76
C TYR A 250 -3.27 -16.46 -9.31
N GLY A 251 -3.42 -16.85 -10.58
CA GLY A 251 -2.58 -17.85 -11.24
C GLY A 251 -3.43 -18.86 -12.01
N GLU A 252 -2.78 -19.66 -12.85
CA GLU A 252 -3.47 -20.56 -13.80
C GLU A 252 -3.57 -22.01 -13.33
N ASN A 253 -2.99 -22.36 -12.17
CA ASN A 253 -2.95 -23.76 -11.77
C ASN A 253 -4.29 -24.17 -11.13
N PRO A 254 -5.07 -25.10 -11.72
CA PRO A 254 -6.39 -25.46 -11.23
C PRO A 254 -6.39 -26.63 -10.23
N SER A 255 -5.27 -27.33 -10.03
CA SER A 255 -5.20 -28.61 -9.32
C SER A 255 -4.68 -28.55 -7.87
N TRP A 256 -4.66 -27.37 -7.24
CA TRP A 256 -3.83 -27.10 -6.07
C TRP A 256 -4.52 -27.23 -4.69
N LEU A 257 -5.84 -27.52 -4.61
CA LEU A 257 -6.56 -27.42 -3.32
C LEU A 257 -7.50 -28.55 -2.93
N VAL A 258 -7.48 -29.68 -3.65
CA VAL A 258 -8.27 -30.86 -3.23
C VAL A 258 -7.65 -31.56 -2.01
N ASP A 259 -6.38 -31.31 -1.68
CA ASP A 259 -5.72 -32.00 -0.56
C ASP A 259 -5.69 -31.21 0.76
N ARG A 260 -6.75 -31.44 1.54
CA ARG A 260 -6.69 -31.98 2.92
C ARG A 260 -5.85 -31.29 4.00
N ILE A 261 -5.36 -30.06 3.84
CA ILE A 261 -4.85 -29.36 5.03
C ILE A 261 -6.06 -29.03 5.91
N GLN A 262 -6.32 -29.90 6.88
CA GLN A 262 -7.22 -29.68 8.01
C GLN A 262 -6.60 -28.59 8.89
N LEU A 263 -6.49 -27.37 8.35
CA LEU A 263 -6.16 -26.21 9.15
C LEU A 263 -7.26 -26.12 10.22
N PRO A 264 -6.89 -26.07 11.50
CA PRO A 264 -7.86 -25.88 12.54
C PRO A 264 -8.66 -24.60 12.27
N PRO A 265 -9.96 -24.57 12.60
CA PRO A 265 -10.73 -23.35 12.50
C PRO A 265 -10.00 -22.22 13.23
N PRO A 266 -10.06 -20.98 12.69
CA PRO A 266 -9.34 -19.87 13.27
C PRO A 266 -9.84 -19.69 14.71
N ARG A 267 -8.93 -19.45 15.65
CA ARG A 267 -9.33 -19.08 17.00
C ARG A 267 -10.08 -17.76 16.89
N GLY A 268 -11.40 -17.77 17.09
CA GLY A 268 -12.25 -16.57 16.94
C GLY A 268 -11.79 -15.36 17.76
N GLN A 269 -10.92 -15.59 18.74
CA GLN A 269 -10.26 -14.56 19.55
C GLN A 269 -9.24 -13.71 18.78
N ASN A 270 -8.72 -14.18 17.63
CA ASN A 270 -7.74 -13.45 16.83
C ASN A 270 -8.39 -12.28 16.06
N PHE A 271 -9.68 -12.41 15.72
CA PHE A 271 -10.41 -11.48 14.85
C PHE A 271 -11.80 -11.15 15.42
N PRO A 272 -11.91 -10.64 16.66
CA PRO A 272 -13.18 -10.44 17.35
C PRO A 272 -14.13 -9.47 16.63
N ARG A 273 -13.58 -8.56 15.81
CA ARG A 273 -14.32 -7.53 15.07
C ARG A 273 -14.55 -7.87 13.59
N LEU A 274 -14.08 -9.01 13.10
CA LEU A 274 -14.21 -9.33 11.68
C LEU A 274 -15.68 -9.59 11.35
N ARG A 275 -16.22 -8.77 10.45
CA ARG A 275 -17.63 -8.82 10.01
C ARG A 275 -17.77 -9.04 8.52
N LYS A 276 -16.80 -8.62 7.71
CA LYS A 276 -16.86 -8.68 6.26
C LYS A 276 -15.72 -9.52 5.71
N LEU A 277 -16.05 -10.53 4.91
CA LEU A 277 -15.09 -11.40 4.23
C LEU A 277 -15.40 -11.43 2.74
N ALA A 278 -14.41 -11.11 1.91
CA ALA A 278 -14.50 -11.29 0.47
C ALA A 278 -13.47 -12.31 0.00
N LEU A 279 -13.92 -13.34 -0.70
CA LEU A 279 -13.10 -14.42 -1.23
C LEU A 279 -13.20 -14.39 -2.76
N HIS A 280 -12.06 -14.22 -3.42
CA HIS A 280 -11.95 -14.21 -4.88
C HIS A 280 -11.01 -15.35 -5.33
N GLY A 281 -11.60 -16.44 -5.78
CA GLY A 281 -10.94 -17.67 -6.21
C GLY A 281 -11.60 -18.89 -5.61
N ALA A 282 -11.89 -19.88 -6.47
CA ALA A 282 -12.56 -21.12 -6.14
C ALA A 282 -11.99 -21.84 -4.91
N ASP A 283 -10.70 -21.71 -4.67
CA ASP A 283 -9.96 -22.53 -3.73
C ASP A 283 -9.80 -21.89 -2.34
N LEU A 284 -10.19 -20.63 -2.18
CA LEU A 284 -10.11 -19.93 -0.89
C LEU A 284 -11.09 -20.40 0.20
N PRO A 285 -12.33 -20.85 -0.11
CA PRO A 285 -13.26 -21.31 0.91
C PRO A 285 -12.62 -22.45 1.69
N SER A 286 -12.31 -22.19 2.95
CA SER A 286 -11.70 -23.15 3.85
C SER A 286 -12.29 -22.97 5.24
N ARG A 287 -12.27 -24.03 6.03
CA ARG A 287 -12.66 -23.97 7.45
C ARG A 287 -11.82 -22.96 8.24
N ALA A 288 -10.59 -22.69 7.77
CA ALA A 288 -9.69 -21.67 8.34
C ALA A 288 -10.21 -20.22 8.17
N LEU A 289 -11.16 -19.99 7.27
CA LEU A 289 -11.78 -18.67 7.03
C LEU A 289 -13.23 -18.60 7.53
N ALA A 290 -13.68 -19.62 8.26
CA ALA A 290 -15.01 -19.62 8.85
C ALA A 290 -14.98 -18.90 10.19
N PHE A 291 -15.50 -17.67 10.20
CA PHE A 291 -15.54 -16.83 11.40
C PHE A 291 -16.96 -16.80 11.98
N PRO A 292 -17.15 -17.13 13.28
CA PRO A 292 -18.49 -17.27 13.86
C PRO A 292 -19.28 -15.96 13.92
N TYR A 293 -18.59 -14.81 13.88
CA TYR A 293 -19.17 -13.48 13.92
C TYR A 293 -19.29 -12.82 12.54
N LEU A 294 -19.08 -13.57 11.46
CA LEU A 294 -19.14 -13.03 10.11
C LEU A 294 -20.59 -12.63 9.75
N GLU A 295 -20.77 -11.41 9.26
CA GLU A 295 -22.08 -10.85 8.89
C GLU A 295 -22.24 -10.75 7.36
N GLU A 296 -21.15 -10.45 6.65
CA GLU A 296 -21.14 -10.29 5.19
C GLU A 296 -20.08 -11.20 4.55
N LEU A 297 -20.52 -12.04 3.62
CA LEU A 297 -19.65 -12.89 2.81
C LEU A 297 -19.88 -12.58 1.34
N THR A 298 -18.81 -12.19 0.64
CA THR A 298 -18.76 -12.13 -0.81
C THR A 298 -17.87 -13.26 -1.31
N TYR A 299 -18.39 -14.11 -2.18
CA TYR A 299 -17.64 -15.19 -2.80
C TYR A 299 -17.72 -15.09 -4.32
N ASP A 300 -16.56 -14.96 -4.96
CA ASP A 300 -16.39 -15.04 -6.41
C ASP A 300 -15.46 -16.20 -6.70
N ASP A 301 -15.96 -17.28 -7.30
CA ASP A 301 -15.12 -18.45 -7.62
C ASP A 301 -14.12 -18.16 -8.75
N GLY A 302 -14.31 -17.04 -9.46
CA GLY A 302 -13.49 -16.63 -10.58
C GLY A 302 -13.85 -17.37 -11.86
N THR A 303 -13.02 -18.36 -12.22
CA THR A 303 -13.14 -19.04 -13.51
C THR A 303 -13.69 -20.45 -13.41
N TYR A 304 -13.37 -21.24 -12.37
CA TYR A 304 -13.86 -22.62 -12.23
C TYR A 304 -13.73 -23.09 -10.77
N SER A 305 -14.84 -23.54 -10.17
CA SER A 305 -14.82 -24.39 -8.97
C SER A 305 -15.35 -25.79 -9.32
N GLU A 306 -14.61 -26.83 -8.93
CA GLU A 306 -15.05 -28.23 -9.10
C GLU A 306 -16.00 -28.69 -7.98
N SER A 307 -15.96 -28.02 -6.81
CA SER A 307 -16.72 -28.42 -5.63
C SER A 307 -17.10 -27.23 -4.77
N LEU A 308 -18.35 -27.20 -4.32
CA LEU A 308 -18.84 -26.22 -3.34
C LEU A 308 -18.84 -26.72 -1.91
N LEU A 309 -18.43 -27.97 -1.70
CA LEU A 309 -18.32 -28.53 -0.36
C LEU A 309 -17.52 -27.63 0.60
N PRO A 310 -16.35 -27.07 0.22
CA PRO A 310 -15.61 -26.18 1.12
C PRO A 310 -16.37 -24.90 1.46
N LEU A 311 -17.15 -24.37 0.52
CA LEU A 311 -18.02 -23.22 0.75
C LEU A 311 -19.18 -23.56 1.70
N LEU A 312 -19.83 -24.71 1.51
CA LEU A 312 -20.92 -25.16 2.40
C LEU A 312 -20.41 -25.34 3.84
N VAL A 313 -19.24 -25.98 4.01
CA VAL A 313 -18.58 -26.11 5.31
C VAL A 313 -18.25 -24.75 5.93
N LEU A 314 -17.80 -23.78 5.12
CA LEU A 314 -17.56 -22.42 5.60
C LEU A 314 -18.85 -21.77 6.09
N LEU A 315 -19.94 -21.89 5.32
CA LEU A 315 -21.24 -21.31 5.64
C LEU A 315 -21.85 -21.90 6.92
N GLU A 316 -21.75 -23.21 7.13
CA GLU A 316 -22.21 -23.89 8.35
C GLU A 316 -21.56 -23.33 9.63
N ASN A 317 -20.34 -22.81 9.51
CA ASN A 317 -19.58 -22.26 10.63
C ASN A 317 -19.75 -20.72 10.78
N CYS A 318 -20.64 -20.09 10.00
CA CYS A 318 -20.94 -18.65 10.02
C CYS A 318 -22.41 -18.38 10.39
N PRO A 319 -22.86 -18.66 11.62
CA PRO A 319 -24.28 -18.58 12.00
C PRO A 319 -24.85 -17.15 12.00
N GLN A 320 -24.00 -16.12 12.07
CA GLN A 320 -24.38 -14.71 12.09
C GLN A 320 -24.48 -14.07 10.71
N LEU A 321 -24.35 -14.85 9.64
CA LEU A 321 -24.29 -14.34 8.27
C LEU A 321 -25.64 -13.74 7.86
N ARG A 322 -25.62 -12.45 7.50
CA ARG A 322 -26.79 -11.67 7.07
C ARG A 322 -26.80 -11.42 5.57
N MET A 323 -25.63 -11.16 5.01
CA MET A 323 -25.44 -10.91 3.59
C MET A 323 -24.54 -11.97 2.97
N LEU A 324 -25.05 -12.62 1.93
CA LEU A 324 -24.32 -13.59 1.14
C LEU A 324 -24.42 -13.19 -0.33
N ASP A 325 -23.30 -12.76 -0.92
CA ASP A 325 -23.18 -12.45 -2.34
C ASP A 325 -22.29 -13.50 -3.00
N MET A 326 -22.87 -14.25 -3.95
CA MET A 326 -22.18 -15.34 -4.63
C MET A 326 -22.18 -15.14 -6.14
N ASN A 327 -20.98 -15.13 -6.70
CA ASN A 327 -20.69 -15.17 -8.12
C ASN A 327 -19.97 -16.48 -8.44
N ILE A 328 -20.75 -17.51 -8.81
CA ILE A 328 -20.24 -18.87 -9.04
C ILE A 328 -20.37 -19.23 -10.52
N LYS A 329 -19.25 -19.40 -11.20
CA LYS A 329 -19.15 -19.87 -12.58
C LYS A 329 -18.78 -21.35 -12.60
N ALA A 330 -19.70 -22.21 -12.16
CA ALA A 330 -19.52 -23.66 -12.22
C ALA A 330 -20.39 -24.28 -13.34
N PRO A 331 -19.87 -24.44 -14.57
CA PRO A 331 -20.67 -24.95 -15.69
C PRO A 331 -21.03 -26.44 -15.54
N ASN A 332 -20.23 -27.22 -14.80
CA ASN A 332 -20.35 -28.68 -14.72
C ASN A 332 -20.65 -29.18 -13.31
N TRP A 333 -21.17 -28.33 -12.43
CA TRP A 333 -21.51 -28.76 -11.08
C TRP A 333 -22.64 -29.79 -11.11
N GLN A 334 -22.31 -31.04 -10.79
CA GLN A 334 -23.29 -32.03 -10.37
C GLN A 334 -23.47 -31.89 -8.86
N ALA A 335 -24.68 -31.49 -8.42
CA ALA A 335 -25.04 -31.51 -7.02
C ALA A 335 -24.86 -32.94 -6.50
N ASN A 336 -23.73 -33.22 -5.85
CA ASN A 336 -23.61 -34.40 -5.02
C ASN A 336 -24.66 -34.24 -3.92
N LEU A 337 -25.77 -34.97 -4.06
CA LEU A 337 -26.97 -34.90 -3.24
C LEU A 337 -26.72 -35.31 -1.77
N GLU A 338 -25.50 -35.67 -1.41
CA GLU A 338 -25.14 -36.17 -0.09
C GLU A 338 -25.02 -35.08 0.97
N TYR A 339 -24.88 -33.80 0.59
CA TYR A 339 -24.83 -32.71 1.57
C TYR A 339 -26.22 -32.16 1.88
N GLY A 340 -26.55 -32.13 3.17
CA GLY A 340 -27.78 -31.53 3.65
C GLY A 340 -27.84 -30.02 3.42
N PRO A 341 -29.04 -29.41 3.49
CA PRO A 341 -29.19 -27.96 3.37
C PRO A 341 -28.48 -27.25 4.53
N VAL A 342 -27.75 -26.17 4.22
CA VAL A 342 -27.08 -25.34 5.22
C VAL A 342 -28.08 -24.36 5.82
N PHE A 343 -28.18 -24.35 7.14
CA PHE A 343 -29.10 -23.47 7.86
C PHE A 343 -28.42 -22.13 8.20
N LEU A 344 -28.95 -21.04 7.66
CA LEU A 344 -28.47 -19.67 7.89
C LEU A 344 -29.57 -18.84 8.57
N PRO A 345 -29.67 -18.89 9.92
CA PRO A 345 -30.82 -18.36 10.66
C PRO A 345 -31.04 -16.85 10.48
N HIS A 346 -29.97 -16.07 10.26
CA HIS A 346 -30.01 -14.61 10.22
C HIS A 346 -29.89 -14.03 8.80
N SER A 347 -30.07 -14.85 7.76
CA SER A 347 -29.85 -14.42 6.38
C SER A 347 -30.96 -13.46 5.88
N GLU A 348 -30.60 -12.19 5.71
CA GLU A 348 -31.48 -11.13 5.24
C GLU A 348 -31.40 -10.93 3.72
N ASN A 349 -30.21 -11.12 3.14
CA ASN A 349 -29.99 -10.88 1.73
C ASN A 349 -29.08 -11.96 1.14
N VAL A 350 -29.60 -12.69 0.17
CA VAL A 350 -28.82 -13.68 -0.59
C VAL A 350 -28.88 -13.30 -2.06
N PHE A 351 -27.74 -12.92 -2.62
CA PHE A 351 -27.60 -12.51 -4.02
C PHE A 351 -26.83 -13.57 -4.81
N PHE A 352 -27.34 -13.90 -5.99
CA PHE A 352 -26.71 -14.79 -6.95
C PHE A 352 -26.58 -14.04 -8.28
N THR A 353 -25.38 -13.59 -8.63
CA THR A 353 -25.20 -12.65 -9.75
C THR A 353 -24.99 -13.33 -11.11
N SER A 354 -24.58 -14.60 -11.17
CA SER A 354 -24.40 -15.30 -12.45
C SER A 354 -24.36 -16.82 -12.27
N MET A 355 -25.44 -17.52 -12.63
CA MET A 355 -25.41 -18.96 -12.91
C MET A 355 -25.87 -19.18 -14.35
N ARG A 356 -24.92 -19.23 -15.30
CA ARG A 356 -25.25 -19.58 -16.69
C ARG A 356 -25.15 -21.10 -16.84
N LYS A 357 -26.27 -21.80 -16.71
CA LYS A 357 -26.36 -23.20 -17.16
C LYS A 357 -26.40 -23.20 -18.69
N LYS A 358 -25.31 -23.58 -19.34
CA LYS A 358 -25.33 -23.93 -20.77
C LYS A 358 -25.89 -25.35 -20.91
N ASP A 359 -27.18 -25.51 -20.67
CA ASP A 359 -27.92 -26.72 -21.03
C ASP A 359 -29.02 -26.36 -22.01
N HIS A 360 -29.13 -27.12 -23.09
CA HIS A 360 -30.11 -26.98 -24.15
C HIS A 360 -31.56 -27.09 -23.65
N GLY A 361 -32.13 -25.98 -23.16
CA GLY A 361 -33.58 -25.76 -23.14
C GLY A 361 -34.33 -25.90 -21.80
N ARG A 362 -33.68 -26.03 -20.64
CA ARG A 362 -34.38 -25.95 -19.33
C ARG A 362 -33.61 -25.13 -18.29
N ILE A 363 -34.19 -23.99 -17.91
CA ILE A 363 -33.75 -23.18 -16.78
C ILE A 363 -34.32 -23.82 -15.51
N VAL A 364 -33.47 -24.35 -14.63
CA VAL A 364 -33.87 -24.83 -13.30
C VAL A 364 -33.55 -23.73 -12.30
N SER A 365 -34.56 -23.15 -11.65
CA SER A 365 -34.37 -22.12 -10.62
C SER A 365 -33.99 -22.75 -9.27
N TRP A 366 -32.91 -22.26 -8.67
CA TRP A 366 -32.29 -22.75 -7.43
C TRP A 366 -33.03 -22.42 -6.12
N SER A 367 -34.24 -21.85 -6.17
CA SER A 367 -34.98 -21.46 -4.95
C SER A 367 -35.32 -22.62 -3.99
N GLY A 368 -35.14 -23.88 -4.40
CA GLY A 368 -35.51 -25.05 -3.60
C GLY A 368 -34.41 -25.77 -2.81
N TYR A 369 -33.11 -25.57 -3.10
CA TYR A 369 -32.15 -26.66 -2.86
C TYR A 369 -30.94 -26.42 -1.94
N ALA A 370 -30.76 -25.25 -1.32
CA ALA A 370 -29.61 -25.08 -0.40
C ALA A 370 -29.83 -24.23 0.84
N PHE A 371 -30.79 -23.31 0.83
CA PHE A 371 -30.98 -22.35 1.92
C PHE A 371 -32.46 -22.28 2.28
N ARG A 372 -32.84 -22.95 3.38
CA ARG A 372 -34.21 -22.87 3.89
C ARG A 372 -34.30 -21.64 4.79
N ARG A 373 -34.95 -20.58 4.29
CA ARG A 373 -35.31 -19.42 5.12
C ARG A 373 -36.46 -19.82 6.04
N GLN A 374 -36.29 -19.70 7.36
CA GLN A 374 -37.43 -19.80 8.26
C GLN A 374 -38.24 -18.50 8.15
N HIS A 375 -39.41 -18.57 7.53
CA HIS A 375 -40.46 -17.58 7.75
C HIS A 375 -41.17 -17.94 9.05
N SER A 376 -40.96 -17.15 10.09
CA SER A 376 -41.71 -17.19 11.36
C SER A 376 -42.65 -16.01 11.46
#